data_AF-A0A935PVQ1-F1
#
_entry.id   AF-A0A935PVQ1-F1
#
_cell.length_a   1.000
_cell.length_b   1.000
_cell.length_c   1.000
_cell.angle_alpha   90.00
_cell.angle_beta   90.00
_cell.angle_gamma   90.00
#
_symmetry.space_group_name_H-M   'P 1'
#
loop_
_entity.id
_entity.type
_entity.pdbx_description
1 polymer ?
#
loop_
_entity_poly.entity_id
_entity_poly.type
_entity_poly.pdbx_seq_one_letter_code
_entity_poly.pdbx_strand_id
1 'polypeptide(L)' 'MAIDQEDIGETVIVPAVLPRLSATPGRIRHLGPRLGQHTDEVLSGLLGMEAAENEELRSKRLI' A
#
# COMPACT_ATOMS: atom_id res chain seq x y z
N MET A 1 -7.45 11.92 -13.29
CA MET A 1 -7.04 10.63 -13.89
C MET A 1 -8.03 9.58 -13.43
N ALA A 2 -8.53 8.75 -14.34
CA ALA A 2 -9.39 7.61 -14.00
C ALA A 2 -8.50 6.40 -13.71
N ILE A 3 -8.73 5.73 -12.58
CA ILE A 3 -8.02 4.50 -12.20
C ILE A 3 -9.06 3.45 -11.83
N ASP A 4 -9.01 2.30 -12.49
CA ASP A 4 -9.89 1.18 -12.16
C ASP A 4 -9.39 0.47 -10.89
N GLN A 5 -10.31 0.16 -9.99
CA GLN A 5 -10.04 -0.57 -8.75
C GLN A 5 -10.85 -1.85 -8.72
N GLU A 6 -10.17 -2.96 -9.01
CA GLU A 6 -10.79 -4.29 -9.01
C GLU A 6 -11.37 -4.64 -7.63
N ASP A 7 -10.68 -4.29 -6.54
CA ASP A 7 -11.08 -4.64 -5.17
C ASP A 7 -12.44 -4.07 -4.75
N ILE A 8 -12.85 -2.94 -5.32
CA ILE A 8 -14.16 -2.30 -5.05
C ILE A 8 -15.07 -2.27 -6.28
N GLY A 9 -14.61 -2.80 -7.42
CA GLY A 9 -15.37 -2.84 -8.68
C GLY A 9 -15.68 -1.47 -9.28
N GLU A 10 -14.92 -0.43 -8.94
CA GLU A 10 -15.20 0.96 -9.31
C GLU A 10 -14.00 1.66 -9.96
N THR A 11 -14.29 2.62 -10.83
CA THR A 11 -13.29 3.55 -11.35
C THR A 11 -13.23 4.80 -10.47
N VAL A 12 -12.06 5.08 -9.89
CA VAL A 12 -11.84 6.25 -9.04
C VAL A 12 -11.24 7.39 -9.86
N ILE A 13 -11.84 8.58 -9.74
CA ILE A 13 -11.31 9.81 -10.34
C ILE A 13 -10.41 10.53 -9.34
N VAL A 14 -9.12 10.60 -9.67
CA VAL A 14 -8.10 11.22 -8.81
C VAL A 14 -7.66 12.56 -9.40
N PRO A 15 -7.54 13.63 -8.58
CA PRO A 15 -6.89 14.87 -9.00
C PRO A 15 -5.46 14.63 -9.50
N ALA A 16 -5.00 15.48 -10.41
CA ALA A 16 -3.62 15.42 -10.87
C ALA A 16 -2.64 15.82 -9.74
N VAL A 17 -1.41 15.30 -9.81
CA VAL A 17 -0.33 15.70 -8.89
C VAL A 17 0.12 17.12 -9.22
N LEU A 18 0.02 18.01 -8.23
CA LEU A 18 0.34 19.44 -8.35
C LEU A 18 1.15 19.92 -7.14
N PRO A 19 2.07 20.89 -7.33
CA PRO A 19 2.51 21.47 -8.59
C PRO A 19 3.39 20.51 -9.41
N ARG A 20 3.53 20.76 -10.72
CA ARG A 20 4.38 19.95 -11.60
C ARG A 20 5.83 20.40 -11.50
N LEU A 21 6.67 19.63 -10.82
CA LEU A 21 8.11 19.86 -10.74
C LEU A 21 8.77 19.69 -12.12
N SER A 22 9.73 20.54 -12.46
CA SER A 22 10.40 20.54 -13.76
C SER A 22 11.35 19.35 -13.94
N ALA A 23 12.13 19.00 -12.91
CA ALA A 23 13.09 17.90 -12.96
C ALA A 23 12.49 16.56 -12.49
N THR A 24 11.64 16.58 -11.47
CA THR A 24 11.08 15.37 -10.84
C THR A 24 9.55 15.39 -10.76
N PRO A 25 8.82 15.40 -11.90
CA PRO A 25 7.35 15.40 -11.87
C PRO A 25 6.81 14.23 -11.05
N GLY A 26 5.96 14.53 -10.07
CA GLY A 26 5.28 13.52 -9.27
C GLY A 26 4.31 12.69 -10.13
N ARG A 27 4.04 11.45 -9.70
CA ARG A 27 3.12 10.52 -10.37
C ARG A 27 2.32 9.75 -9.31
N ILE A 28 1.06 9.47 -9.60
CA ILE A 28 0.26 8.51 -8.82
C ILE A 28 0.64 7.13 -9.34
N ARG A 29 1.23 6.29 -8.47
CA ARG A 29 1.68 4.93 -8.83
C ARG A 29 0.60 3.88 -8.56
N HIS A 30 -0.17 4.08 -7.51
CA HIS A 30 -1.27 3.23 -7.08
C HIS A 30 -2.23 4.06 -6.23
N LEU A 31 -3.44 3.54 -6.02
CA LEU A 31 -4.34 4.05 -4.99
C LEU A 31 -3.93 3.53 -3.60
N GLY A 32 -4.74 3.84 -2.59
CA GLY A 32 -4.54 3.32 -1.24
C GLY A 32 -4.52 1.78 -1.23
N PRO A 33 -3.65 1.16 -0.44
CA PRO A 33 -3.58 -0.29 -0.33
C PRO A 33 -4.77 -0.86 0.43
N ARG A 34 -5.01 -2.17 0.28
CA ARG A 34 -5.92 -2.90 1.18
C ARG A 34 -5.40 -2.88 2.61
N LEU A 35 -6.30 -3.03 3.58
CA LEU A 35 -5.94 -3.19 4.98
C LEU A 35 -4.97 -4.39 5.12
N GLY A 36 -3.79 -4.13 5.69
CA GLY A 36 -2.76 -5.14 5.90
C GLY A 36 -2.00 -5.62 4.66
N GLN A 37 -2.21 -5.03 3.47
CA GLN A 37 -1.60 -5.51 2.20
C GLN A 37 -0.07 -5.62 2.25
N HIS A 38 0.59 -4.74 3.02
CA HIS A 38 2.04 -4.66 3.10
C HIS A 38 2.59 -5.13 4.45
N THR A 39 1.76 -5.72 5.33
CA THR A 39 2.19 -6.13 6.68
C THR A 39 3.38 -7.09 6.62
N ASP A 40 3.30 -8.15 5.82
CA ASP A 40 4.38 -9.13 5.71
C ASP A 40 5.62 -8.57 5.02
N GLU A 41 5.45 -7.74 3.99
CA GLU A 41 6.55 -7.06 3.31
C GLU A 41 7.37 -6.21 4.29
N VAL A 42 6.69 -5.46 5.17
CA VAL A 42 7.36 -4.61 6.14
C VAL A 42 7.96 -5.43 7.28
N LEU A 43 7.19 -6.31 7.92
CA LEU A 43 7.66 -7.04 9.10
C LEU A 43 8.80 -8.00 8.75
N SER A 44 8.68 -8.79 7.68
CA SER A 44 9.74 -9.72 7.29
C SER A 44 10.80 -9.07 6.40
N GLY A 45 10.39 -8.27 5.40
CA GLY A 45 11.32 -7.72 4.42
C GLY A 45 12.15 -6.54 4.93
N LEU A 46 11.54 -5.62 5.69
CA LEU A 46 12.21 -4.44 6.20
C LEU A 46 12.74 -4.63 7.63
N LEU A 47 11.94 -5.25 8.51
CA LEU A 47 12.32 -5.43 9.92
C LEU A 47 13.03 -6.75 10.20
N GLY A 48 13.04 -7.68 9.23
CA GLY A 48 13.74 -8.96 9.36
C GLY A 48 13.08 -9.94 10.34
N MET A 49 11.80 -9.75 10.67
CA MET A 49 11.08 -10.62 11.59
C MET A 49 10.87 -12.02 10.99
N GLU A 50 11.09 -13.02 11.83
CA GLU A 50 10.88 -14.41 11.45
C GLU A 50 9.38 -14.73 11.30
N ALA A 51 9.08 -15.75 10.49
CA ALA A 51 7.70 -16.18 10.26
C ALA A 51 6.97 -16.55 11.58
N ALA A 52 7.70 -17.13 12.54
CA ALA A 52 7.16 -17.49 13.84
C ALA A 52 6.69 -16.28 14.65
N GLU A 53 7.45 -15.17 14.63
CA GLU A 53 7.09 -13.93 15.33
C GLU A 53 5.83 -13.30 14.71
N ASN A 54 5.75 -13.29 13.38
CA ASN A 54 4.58 -12.77 12.65
C ASN A 54 3.31 -13.60 12.91
N GLU A 55 3.44 -14.91 13.09
CA GLU A 55 2.33 -15.80 13.42
C GLU A 55 1.87 -15.60 14.87
N GLU A 56 2.81 -15.38 15.79
CA GLU A 56 2.50 -15.03 17.17
C GLU A 56 1.68 -13.73 17.24
N LEU A 57 2.07 -12.69 16.50
CA LEU A 57 1.33 -11.42 16.46
C LEU A 57 -0.10 -11.58 15.92
N ARG A 58 -0.29 -12.40 14.89
CA ARG A 58 -1.62 -12.74 14.35
C ARG A 58 -2.47 -13.50 15.36
N SER A 59 -1.88 -14.46 16.07
CA SER A 59 -2.59 -15.23 17.10
C SER A 59 -3.11 -14.34 18.23
N LYS A 60 -2.35 -13.29 18.57
CA LYS A 60 -2.72 -12.27 19.56
C LYS A 60 -3.63 -11.18 19.01
N ARG A 61 -3.95 -11.19 17.70
CA ARG A 61 -4.71 -10.16 16.99
C ARG A 61 -4.09 -8.75 17.13
N LEU A 62 -2.76 -8.68 17.18
CA LEU A 62 -2.01 -7.43 17.17
C LEU A 62 -1.79 -6.94 15.73
N ILE A 63 -1.81 -7.85 14.76
CA ILE A 63 -1.81 -7.62 13.31
C ILE A 63 -2.78 -8.58 12.62
#